data_AF-E2ALC2-F1
#
_entry.id   AF-E2ALC2-F1
#
_cell.length_a   1.000
_cell.length_b   1.000
_cell.length_c   1.000
_cell.angle_alpha   90.00
_cell.angle_beta   90.00
_cell.angle_gamma   90.00
#
_symmetry.space_group_name_H-M   'P 1'
#
loop_
_entity.id
_entity.type
_entity.pdbx_description
1 polymer ?
#
loop_
_entity_poly.entity_id
_entity_poly.type
_entity_poly.pdbx_seq_one_letter_code
_entity_poly.pdbx_strand_id
1 'polypeptide(L)'
;MFQVTWIRRKDRQLLTVGRDTHSIDTRFVVLNSPDWSLLIKNVKQEDAGLYECQIQTVPVQQRFVRLNITEAYSVIPGGPDLHVKQGSSLRLECQLMAAAESPCYVFWYRETRMINYDNEPGVRFEMRRNGSVLIVEKVKLSHGANYTCTPNNARPAHIMIHVIEEEEKPAAMHGEDQRNFTTTTWSNTILILTALLILLDIRRCFQTFICHAT
;
A
#
# COMPACT_ATOMS: atom_id res chain seq x y z
N MET A 1 -27.02 29.71 13.49
CA MET A 1 -26.12 28.68 12.89
C MET A 1 -25.30 29.38 11.82
N PHE A 2 -23.98 29.22 11.80
CA PHE A 2 -23.15 29.87 10.77
C PHE A 2 -23.29 29.14 9.42
N GLN A 3 -23.32 29.89 8.33
CA GLN A 3 -23.33 29.34 6.98
C GLN A 3 -21.90 29.15 6.47
N VAL A 4 -21.64 28.00 5.85
CA VAL A 4 -20.35 27.64 5.25
C VAL A 4 -20.47 27.71 3.73
N THR A 5 -19.46 28.24 3.05
CA THR A 5 -19.43 28.41 1.59
C THR A 5 -18.15 27.79 1.04
N TRP A 6 -18.25 26.98 -0.02
CA TRP A 6 -17.09 26.39 -0.70
C TRP A 6 -16.82 27.06 -2.05
N ILE A 7 -15.55 27.38 -2.31
CA ILE A 7 -15.09 28.09 -3.52
C ILE A 7 -13.86 27.39 -4.10
N ARG A 8 -13.82 27.14 -5.41
CA ARG A 8 -12.63 26.69 -6.12
C ARG A 8 -11.75 27.89 -6.46
N ARG A 9 -10.49 27.94 -5.99
CA ARG A 9 -9.63 29.13 -6.15
C ARG A 9 -9.11 29.33 -7.58
N LYS A 10 -8.95 28.25 -8.34
CA LYS A 10 -8.37 28.21 -9.70
C LYS A 10 -9.08 29.19 -10.64
N ASP A 11 -10.40 29.28 -10.52
CA ASP A 11 -11.32 30.06 -11.34
C ASP A 11 -12.28 30.94 -10.52
N ARG A 12 -12.13 30.94 -9.19
CA ARG A 12 -13.03 31.59 -8.22
C ARG A 12 -14.50 31.11 -8.32
N GLN A 13 -14.73 29.89 -8.81
CA GLN A 13 -16.08 29.35 -8.91
C GLN A 13 -16.67 29.08 -7.53
N LEU A 14 -17.86 29.64 -7.28
CA LEU A 14 -18.70 29.28 -6.15
C LEU A 14 -19.23 27.86 -6.35
N LEU A 15 -18.91 26.95 -5.43
CA LEU A 15 -19.30 25.55 -5.51
C LEU A 15 -20.61 25.30 -4.76
N THR A 16 -20.66 25.67 -3.48
CA THR A 16 -21.82 25.43 -2.61
C THR A 16 -21.97 26.55 -1.58
N VAL A 17 -23.21 26.80 -1.16
CA VAL A 17 -23.58 27.76 -0.11
C VAL A 17 -24.48 27.03 0.89
N GLY A 18 -24.01 26.86 2.12
CA GLY A 18 -24.65 25.97 3.07
C GLY A 18 -24.67 24.54 2.54
N ARG A 19 -25.88 24.02 2.25
CA ARG A 19 -26.09 22.68 1.67
C ARG A 19 -26.41 22.73 0.18
N ASP A 20 -26.66 23.91 -0.36
CA ASP A 20 -27.13 24.10 -1.72
C ASP A 20 -25.94 24.15 -2.68
N THR A 21 -26.00 23.36 -3.75
CA THR A 21 -24.96 23.34 -4.78
C THR A 21 -25.22 24.44 -5.81
N HIS A 22 -24.26 25.33 -5.98
CA HIS A 22 -24.28 26.44 -6.93
C HIS A 22 -23.40 26.18 -8.17
N SER A 23 -22.51 25.17 -8.12
CA SER A 23 -21.78 24.71 -9.29
C SER A 23 -22.71 24.09 -10.32
N ILE A 24 -22.42 24.33 -11.61
CA ILE A 24 -23.04 23.61 -12.73
C ILE A 24 -22.58 22.14 -12.74
N ASP A 25 -21.38 21.87 -12.22
CA ASP A 25 -20.85 20.51 -12.09
C ASP A 25 -21.45 19.84 -10.83
N THR A 26 -22.36 18.90 -11.06
CA THR A 26 -23.11 18.16 -10.02
C THR A 26 -22.26 17.14 -9.25
N ARG A 27 -20.97 16.99 -9.57
CA ARG A 27 -20.02 16.18 -8.78
C ARG A 27 -19.68 16.82 -7.44
N PHE A 28 -19.78 18.14 -7.32
CA PHE A 28 -19.53 18.89 -6.09
C PHE A 28 -20.77 18.85 -5.20
N VAL A 29 -20.67 18.21 -4.03
CA VAL A 29 -21.79 18.01 -3.09
C VAL A 29 -21.33 18.24 -1.66
N VAL A 30 -22.10 18.91 -0.82
CA VAL A 30 -21.84 18.97 0.63
C VAL A 30 -22.43 17.73 1.29
N LEU A 31 -21.62 16.99 2.05
CA LEU A 31 -22.10 15.86 2.84
C LEU A 31 -23.03 16.35 3.97
N ASN A 32 -24.09 15.60 4.25
CA ASN A 32 -25.02 15.87 5.35
C ASN A 32 -24.42 15.46 6.70
N SER A 33 -23.27 16.04 7.06
CA SER A 33 -22.56 15.88 8.33
C SER A 33 -22.44 17.25 9.05
N PRO A 34 -22.12 17.29 10.35
CA PRO A 34 -21.90 18.55 11.07
C PRO A 34 -20.66 19.33 10.57
N ASP A 35 -19.79 18.70 9.79
CA ASP A 35 -18.46 19.21 9.41
C ASP A 35 -18.46 20.03 8.11
N TRP A 36 -19.59 20.10 7.41
CA TRP A 36 -19.74 20.80 6.11
C TRP A 36 -18.75 20.34 5.03
N SER A 37 -18.36 19.06 5.06
CA SER A 37 -17.38 18.48 4.13
C SER A 37 -17.84 18.52 2.67
N LEU A 38 -16.98 19.02 1.79
CA LEU A 38 -17.17 18.96 0.34
C LEU A 38 -16.73 17.59 -0.19
N LEU A 39 -17.68 16.83 -0.75
CA LEU A 39 -17.43 15.67 -1.60
C LEU A 39 -17.31 16.13 -3.05
N ILE A 40 -16.33 15.58 -3.77
CA ILE A 40 -16.19 15.71 -5.22
C ILE A 40 -16.25 14.29 -5.77
N LYS A 41 -17.32 13.95 -6.48
CA LYS A 41 -17.49 12.60 -7.04
C LYS A 41 -16.64 12.42 -8.30
N ASN A 42 -16.09 11.22 -8.52
CA ASN A 42 -15.35 10.86 -9.74
C ASN A 42 -14.30 11.93 -10.08
N VAL A 43 -13.34 12.09 -9.17
CA VAL A 43 -12.30 13.13 -9.17
C VAL A 43 -11.39 12.96 -10.38
N LYS A 44 -11.09 14.05 -11.09
CA LYS A 44 -10.20 14.08 -12.25
C LYS A 44 -9.00 14.96 -11.98
N GLN A 45 -7.86 14.69 -12.64
CA GLN A 45 -6.62 15.49 -12.46
C GLN A 45 -6.81 17.02 -12.62
N GLU A 46 -7.78 17.46 -13.41
CA GLU A 46 -8.14 18.88 -13.60
C GLU A 46 -8.76 19.56 -12.36
N ASP A 47 -9.33 18.78 -11.44
CA ASP A 47 -9.87 19.23 -10.15
C ASP A 47 -8.76 19.51 -9.12
N ALA A 48 -7.52 19.05 -9.34
CA ALA A 48 -6.41 19.31 -8.42
C ALA A 48 -6.18 20.82 -8.27
N GLY A 49 -6.00 21.29 -7.02
CA GLY A 49 -5.85 22.72 -6.76
C GLY A 49 -6.22 23.13 -5.33
N LEU A 50 -6.36 24.43 -5.13
CA LEU A 50 -6.73 25.02 -3.85
C LEU A 50 -8.24 25.28 -3.80
N TYR A 51 -8.86 24.82 -2.73
CA TYR A 51 -10.26 25.04 -2.36
C TYR A 51 -10.30 25.90 -1.11
N GLU A 52 -11.32 26.76 -1.03
CA GLU A 52 -11.53 27.69 0.06
C GLU A 52 -12.89 27.41 0.71
N CYS A 53 -12.87 27.25 2.03
CA CYS A 53 -14.03 27.15 2.90
C CYS A 53 -14.16 28.47 3.65
N GLN A 54 -15.24 29.21 3.41
CA GLN A 54 -15.57 30.46 4.10
C GLN A 54 -16.67 30.22 5.12
N ILE A 55 -16.52 30.79 6.31
CA ILE A 55 -17.52 30.80 7.37
C ILE A 55 -18.00 32.23 7.55
N GLN A 56 -19.32 32.45 7.43
CA GLN A 56 -19.94 33.77 7.55
C GLN A 56 -20.00 34.23 9.03
N THR A 57 -18.84 34.60 9.57
CA THR A 57 -18.67 35.31 10.84
C THR A 57 -18.34 36.79 10.57
N VAL A 58 -18.27 37.61 11.63
CA VAL A 58 -17.76 38.98 11.57
C VAL A 58 -16.50 39.07 12.44
N PRO A 59 -15.28 39.24 11.86
CA PRO A 59 -14.97 39.19 10.43
C PRO A 59 -15.15 37.80 9.82
N VAL A 60 -15.23 37.72 8.48
CA VAL A 60 -15.34 36.45 7.75
C VAL A 60 -14.09 35.61 7.97
N GLN A 61 -14.27 34.35 8.35
CA GLN A 61 -13.18 33.39 8.50
C GLN A 61 -13.05 32.53 7.24
N GLN A 62 -11.82 32.26 6.82
CA GLN A 62 -11.50 31.49 5.62
C GLN A 62 -10.47 30.41 5.94
N ARG A 63 -10.63 29.23 5.34
CA ARG A 63 -9.69 28.11 5.47
C ARG A 63 -9.41 27.52 4.09
N PHE A 64 -8.14 27.30 3.80
CA PHE A 64 -7.70 26.73 2.53
C PHE A 64 -7.37 25.24 2.66
N VAL A 65 -7.78 24.46 1.66
CA VAL A 65 -7.52 23.02 1.54
C VAL A 65 -6.96 22.77 0.13
N ARG A 66 -5.84 22.03 0.02
CA ARG A 66 -5.30 21.64 -1.28
C ARG A 66 -5.72 20.21 -1.60
N LEU A 67 -6.42 20.03 -2.70
CA LEU A 67 -6.68 18.72 -3.29
C LEU A 67 -5.48 18.33 -4.16
N ASN A 68 -4.77 17.29 -3.75
CA ASN A 68 -3.79 16.59 -4.58
C ASN A 68 -4.46 15.33 -5.14
N ILE A 69 -4.20 15.01 -6.40
CA ILE A 69 -4.74 13.83 -7.07
C ILE A 69 -3.56 13.01 -7.55
N THR A 70 -3.52 11.77 -7.09
CA THR A 70 -2.45 10.79 -7.38
C THR A 70 -3.07 9.57 -8.02
N GLU A 71 -2.53 9.16 -9.17
CA GLU A 71 -2.86 7.86 -9.74
C GLU A 71 -2.24 6.76 -8.87
N ALA A 72 -3.07 5.85 -8.36
CA ALA A 72 -2.59 4.73 -7.58
C ALA A 72 -1.89 3.70 -8.47
N TYR A 73 -0.83 3.06 -7.97
CA TYR A 73 -0.03 2.08 -8.71
C TYR A 73 0.39 0.93 -7.81
N SER A 74 0.59 -0.24 -8.41
CA SER A 74 1.06 -1.43 -7.70
C SER A 74 2.59 -1.51 -7.69
N VAL A 75 3.14 -2.21 -6.70
CA VAL A 75 4.55 -2.61 -6.61
C VAL A 75 4.60 -4.06 -6.14
N ILE A 76 5.47 -4.87 -6.74
CA ILE A 76 5.83 -6.19 -6.23
C ILE A 76 7.28 -6.11 -5.73
N PRO A 77 7.53 -6.12 -4.40
CA PRO A 77 8.89 -6.05 -3.86
C PRO A 77 9.77 -7.20 -4.35
N GLY A 78 11.03 -6.90 -4.65
CA GLY A 78 11.99 -7.88 -5.19
C GLY A 78 11.98 -8.01 -6.72
N GLY A 79 11.15 -7.25 -7.45
CA GLY A 79 11.25 -7.15 -8.90
C GLY A 79 12.43 -6.30 -9.40
N PRO A 80 12.73 -6.30 -10.71
CA PRO A 80 11.93 -6.92 -11.78
C PRO A 80 12.09 -8.44 -11.90
N ASP A 81 13.17 -9.02 -11.36
CA ASP A 81 13.51 -10.44 -11.49
C ASP A 81 13.77 -11.08 -10.11
N LEU A 82 13.09 -12.18 -9.81
CA LEU A 82 13.28 -12.95 -8.58
C LEU A 82 13.64 -14.40 -8.89
N HIS A 83 14.71 -14.88 -8.26
CA HIS A 83 15.15 -16.27 -8.38
C HIS A 83 14.68 -17.08 -7.16
N VAL A 84 14.06 -18.23 -7.41
CA VAL A 84 13.50 -19.11 -6.38
C VAL A 84 13.93 -20.56 -6.62
N LYS A 85 14.21 -21.32 -5.56
CA LYS A 85 14.58 -22.74 -5.70
C LYS A 85 13.34 -23.60 -5.94
N GLN A 86 13.48 -24.63 -6.77
CA GLN A 86 12.51 -25.72 -6.87
C GLN A 86 12.24 -26.33 -5.48
N GLY A 87 11.02 -26.83 -5.26
CA GLY A 87 10.58 -27.41 -3.98
C GLY A 87 10.31 -26.40 -2.85
N SER A 88 10.86 -25.19 -2.92
CA SER A 88 10.66 -24.13 -1.93
C SER A 88 9.27 -23.47 -2.03
N SER A 89 9.01 -22.41 -1.25
CA SER A 89 7.77 -21.64 -1.29
C SER A 89 8.02 -20.23 -1.82
N LEU A 90 7.24 -19.84 -2.83
CA LEU A 90 7.23 -18.49 -3.40
C LEU A 90 6.10 -17.68 -2.76
N ARG A 91 6.41 -16.45 -2.32
CA ARG A 91 5.43 -15.50 -1.78
C ARG A 91 5.63 -14.16 -2.49
N LEU A 92 4.64 -13.75 -3.28
CA LEU A 92 4.61 -12.47 -3.97
C LEU A 92 3.55 -11.58 -3.32
N GLU A 93 3.92 -10.36 -2.93
CA GLU A 93 3.00 -9.38 -2.40
C GLU A 93 2.83 -8.24 -3.40
N CYS A 94 1.60 -8.04 -3.88
CA CYS A 94 1.22 -6.89 -4.68
C CYS A 94 0.75 -5.79 -3.73
N GLN A 95 1.57 -4.76 -3.57
CA GLN A 95 1.32 -3.63 -2.67
C GLN A 95 0.86 -2.42 -3.48
N LEU A 96 -0.30 -1.84 -3.12
CA LEU A 96 -0.82 -0.62 -3.75
C LEU A 96 -0.24 0.61 -3.05
N MET A 97 0.28 1.51 -3.86
CA MET A 97 0.82 2.81 -3.50
C MET A 97 -0.14 3.91 -3.93
N ALA A 98 -0.27 4.96 -3.11
CA ALA A 98 -1.12 6.13 -3.36
C ALA A 98 -2.63 5.84 -3.59
N ALA A 99 -3.10 4.63 -3.27
CA ALA A 99 -4.53 4.31 -3.24
C ALA A 99 -5.21 4.93 -1.99
N ALA A 100 -6.32 5.64 -2.21
CA ALA A 100 -7.14 6.19 -1.12
C ALA A 100 -8.03 5.12 -0.45
N GLU A 101 -8.38 4.06 -1.18
CA GLU A 101 -9.28 3.00 -0.75
C GLU A 101 -8.70 1.60 -1.00
N SER A 102 -9.20 0.61 -0.27
CA SER A 102 -8.86 -0.79 -0.49
C SER A 102 -9.42 -1.30 -1.83
N PRO A 103 -8.64 -2.08 -2.60
CA PRO A 103 -9.14 -2.72 -3.82
C PRO A 103 -10.25 -3.72 -3.51
N CYS A 104 -11.31 -3.71 -4.32
CA CYS A 104 -12.39 -4.70 -4.28
C CYS A 104 -11.91 -6.09 -4.76
N TYR A 105 -10.95 -6.10 -5.69
CA TYR A 105 -10.31 -7.32 -6.19
C TYR A 105 -8.90 -7.03 -6.73
N VAL A 106 -8.04 -8.06 -6.72
CA VAL A 106 -6.77 -8.10 -7.46
C VAL A 106 -6.70 -9.39 -8.24
N PHE A 107 -6.56 -9.29 -9.56
CA PHE A 107 -6.27 -10.43 -10.41
C PHE A 107 -4.76 -10.66 -10.51
N TRP A 108 -4.35 -11.92 -10.39
CA TRP A 108 -3.00 -12.38 -10.66
C TRP A 108 -3.00 -13.12 -11.98
N TYR A 109 -2.05 -12.77 -12.84
CA TYR A 109 -1.79 -13.42 -14.11
C TYR A 109 -0.43 -14.12 -14.04
N ARG A 110 -0.35 -15.33 -14.58
CA ARG A 110 0.89 -16.04 -14.93
C ARG A 110 0.97 -16.05 -16.44
N GLU A 111 1.96 -15.36 -17.00
CA GLU A 111 1.95 -14.89 -18.39
C GLU A 111 0.63 -14.16 -18.71
N THR A 112 -0.15 -14.66 -19.67
CA THR A 112 -1.44 -14.09 -20.10
C THR A 112 -2.65 -14.72 -19.42
N ARG A 113 -2.46 -15.76 -18.60
CA ARG A 113 -3.55 -16.50 -17.94
C ARG A 113 -3.80 -15.96 -16.53
N MET A 114 -5.03 -15.52 -16.24
CA MET A 114 -5.48 -15.24 -14.87
C MET A 114 -5.60 -16.54 -14.08
N ILE A 115 -4.98 -16.58 -12.89
CA ILE A 115 -4.81 -17.80 -12.09
C ILE A 115 -5.64 -17.81 -10.79
N ASN A 116 -6.38 -16.74 -10.47
CA ASN A 116 -7.14 -16.61 -9.21
C ASN A 116 -8.16 -17.73 -8.92
N TYR A 117 -8.71 -18.33 -9.97
CA TYR A 117 -9.72 -19.39 -9.90
C TYR A 117 -9.22 -20.74 -10.43
N ASP A 118 -7.92 -20.87 -10.68
CA ASP A 118 -7.32 -22.16 -11.04
C ASP A 118 -7.22 -23.05 -9.79
N ASN A 119 -7.75 -24.27 -9.89
CA ASN A 119 -7.65 -25.28 -8.83
C ASN A 119 -6.26 -25.96 -8.83
N GLU A 120 -5.19 -25.16 -8.73
CA GLU A 120 -3.80 -25.62 -8.71
C GLU A 120 -3.35 -25.90 -7.27
N PRO A 121 -3.06 -27.17 -6.89
CA PRO A 121 -2.73 -27.51 -5.50
C PRO A 121 -1.46 -26.80 -5.01
N GLY A 122 -1.54 -26.15 -3.85
CA GLY A 122 -0.44 -25.37 -3.26
C GLY A 122 -0.37 -23.91 -3.74
N VAL A 123 -1.24 -23.49 -4.68
CA VAL A 123 -1.40 -22.08 -5.06
C VAL A 123 -2.57 -21.49 -4.28
N ARG A 124 -2.36 -20.33 -3.64
CA ARG A 124 -3.41 -19.58 -2.94
C ARG A 124 -3.23 -18.07 -3.06
N PHE A 125 -4.36 -17.38 -2.98
CA PHE A 125 -4.44 -15.92 -3.07
C PHE A 125 -5.11 -15.38 -1.81
N GLU A 126 -4.52 -14.35 -1.21
CA GLU A 126 -5.05 -13.73 -0.01
C GLU A 126 -5.22 -12.22 -0.20
N MET A 127 -6.42 -11.72 0.02
CA MET A 127 -6.68 -10.28 -0.03
C MET A 127 -6.05 -9.55 1.17
N ARG A 128 -5.62 -8.30 0.96
CA ARG A 128 -5.08 -7.39 1.97
C ARG A 128 -5.71 -6.00 1.82
N ARG A 129 -5.60 -5.16 2.86
CA ARG A 129 -6.16 -3.79 2.84
C ARG A 129 -5.57 -2.92 1.72
N ASN A 130 -4.32 -3.16 1.36
CA ASN A 130 -3.55 -2.41 0.36
C ASN A 130 -3.08 -3.32 -0.79
N GLY A 131 -3.85 -4.34 -1.18
CA GLY A 131 -3.51 -5.21 -2.30
C GLY A 131 -3.76 -6.69 -2.02
N SER A 132 -2.84 -7.57 -2.44
CA SER A 132 -3.00 -9.01 -2.26
C SER A 132 -1.67 -9.76 -2.22
N VAL A 133 -1.72 -11.00 -1.73
CA VAL A 133 -0.59 -11.92 -1.69
C VAL A 133 -0.91 -13.15 -2.53
N LEU A 134 -0.01 -13.51 -3.43
CA LEU A 134 0.05 -14.81 -4.08
C LEU A 134 1.08 -15.68 -3.35
N ILE A 135 0.72 -16.92 -3.07
CA ILE A 135 1.59 -17.91 -2.42
C ILE A 135 1.56 -19.19 -3.25
N VAL A 136 2.74 -19.73 -3.56
CA VAL A 136 2.92 -20.97 -4.30
C VAL A 136 3.83 -21.89 -3.49
N GLU A 137 3.26 -22.95 -2.93
CA GLU A 137 3.96 -23.95 -2.16
C GLU A 137 4.53 -25.05 -3.08
N LYS A 138 5.73 -25.57 -2.76
CA LYS A 138 6.44 -26.59 -3.57
C LYS A 138 6.61 -26.17 -5.03
N VAL A 139 7.34 -25.06 -5.23
CA VAL A 139 7.60 -24.45 -6.54
C VAL A 139 8.17 -25.47 -7.53
N LYS A 140 7.61 -25.51 -8.75
CA LYS A 140 8.05 -26.34 -9.87
C LYS A 140 8.69 -25.47 -10.94
N LEU A 141 9.51 -26.06 -11.83
CA LEU A 141 10.07 -25.36 -12.99
C LEU A 141 8.98 -24.69 -13.86
N SER A 142 7.80 -25.32 -13.98
CA SER A 142 6.62 -24.76 -14.68
C SER A 142 5.98 -23.53 -14.02
N HIS A 143 6.47 -23.11 -12.85
CA HIS A 143 6.07 -21.85 -12.20
C HIS A 143 7.05 -20.71 -12.54
N GLY A 144 8.10 -20.96 -13.33
CA GLY A 144 8.95 -19.90 -13.87
C GLY A 144 8.21 -19.17 -14.98
N ALA A 145 7.88 -17.89 -14.76
CA ALA A 145 7.02 -17.08 -15.61
C ALA A 145 7.03 -15.61 -15.18
N ASN A 146 6.50 -14.74 -16.04
CA ASN A 146 6.09 -13.40 -15.67
C ASN A 146 4.78 -13.43 -14.87
N TYR A 147 4.81 -12.92 -13.64
CA TYR A 147 3.63 -12.75 -12.79
C TYR A 147 3.20 -11.28 -12.75
N THR A 148 1.96 -10.99 -13.16
CA THR A 148 1.39 -9.64 -13.13
C THR A 148 0.23 -9.57 -12.15
N CYS A 149 0.22 -8.57 -11.26
CA CYS A 149 -0.93 -8.25 -10.43
C CYS A 149 -1.69 -7.02 -10.96
N THR A 150 -3.02 -7.13 -11.00
CA THR A 150 -3.94 -6.15 -11.57
C THR A 150 -5.08 -5.86 -10.59
N PRO A 151 -4.96 -4.85 -9.70
CA PRO A 151 -6.07 -4.34 -8.89
C PRO A 151 -7.14 -3.62 -9.73
N ASN A 152 -8.32 -3.46 -9.16
CA ASN A 152 -9.41 -2.68 -9.78
C ASN A 152 -9.25 -1.15 -9.69
N ASN A 153 -8.40 -0.65 -8.78
CA ASN A 153 -8.29 0.77 -8.44
C ASN A 153 -6.86 1.33 -8.50
N ALA A 154 -5.93 0.62 -9.13
CA ALA A 154 -4.55 1.06 -9.31
C ALA A 154 -3.93 0.45 -10.58
N ARG A 155 -2.83 1.03 -11.07
CA ARG A 155 -2.07 0.47 -12.20
C ARG A 155 -1.42 -0.88 -11.82
N PRO A 156 -1.32 -1.83 -12.76
CA PRO A 156 -0.73 -3.15 -12.50
C PRO A 156 0.78 -3.09 -12.32
N ALA A 157 1.34 -4.14 -11.71
CA ALA A 157 2.78 -4.38 -11.59
C ALA A 157 3.13 -5.82 -11.94
N HIS A 158 4.36 -6.07 -12.37
CA HIS A 158 4.81 -7.38 -12.82
C HIS A 158 6.21 -7.74 -12.27
N ILE A 159 6.51 -9.03 -12.24
CA ILE A 159 7.79 -9.60 -11.81
C ILE A 159 8.07 -10.89 -12.59
N MET A 160 9.30 -11.05 -13.10
CA MET A 160 9.76 -12.29 -13.70
C MET A 160 10.28 -13.24 -12.63
N ILE A 161 9.80 -14.48 -12.64
CA ILE A 161 10.21 -15.53 -11.70
C ILE A 161 11.07 -16.56 -12.42
N HIS A 162 12.30 -16.72 -11.97
CA HIS A 162 13.24 -17.73 -12.45
C HIS A 162 13.33 -18.86 -11.42
N VAL A 163 13.01 -20.10 -11.83
CA VAL A 163 13.10 -21.26 -10.94
C VAL A 163 14.43 -21.98 -11.15
N ILE A 164 15.24 -22.04 -10.10
CA ILE A 164 16.51 -22.75 -10.08
C ILE A 164 16.26 -24.20 -9.66
N GLU A 165 16.67 -25.15 -10.50
CA GLU A 165 16.65 -26.58 -10.20
C GLU A 165 17.55 -26.91 -9.00
N GLU A 166 17.13 -27.86 -8.16
CA GLU A 166 17.95 -28.31 -7.04
C GLU A 166 18.95 -29.35 -7.54
N GLU A 167 20.24 -29.00 -7.57
CA GLU A 167 21.31 -29.99 -7.85
C GLU A 167 21.26 -31.10 -6.79
N GLU A 168 20.93 -32.32 -7.21
CA GLU A 168 21.16 -33.52 -6.41
C GLU A 168 22.66 -33.69 -6.17
N LYS A 169 23.16 -33.15 -5.06
CA LYS A 169 24.50 -33.45 -4.59
C LYS A 169 24.53 -34.92 -4.17
N PRO A 170 25.29 -35.80 -4.86
CA PRO A 170 25.42 -37.18 -4.40
C PRO A 170 26.03 -37.17 -3.00
N ALA A 171 25.45 -37.93 -2.09
CA ALA A 171 25.90 -37.97 -0.71
C ALA A 171 27.36 -38.42 -0.63
N ALA A 172 28.23 -37.57 -0.10
CA ALA A 172 29.58 -37.97 0.24
C ALA A 172 29.51 -38.99 1.39
N MET A 173 29.87 -40.24 1.10
CA MET A 173 30.03 -41.30 2.08
C MET A 173 31.20 -40.97 3.01
N HIS A 174 30.96 -40.22 4.09
CA HIS A 174 31.90 -40.13 5.19
C HIS A 174 31.78 -41.37 6.07
N GLY A 175 32.83 -42.20 6.05
CA GLY A 175 33.00 -43.29 7.00
C GLY A 175 33.06 -42.74 8.43
N GLU A 176 32.37 -43.43 9.32
CA GLU A 176 32.39 -43.18 10.76
C GLU A 176 33.76 -43.59 11.34
N ASP A 177 34.43 -42.68 12.06
CA ASP A 177 35.55 -43.03 12.95
C ASP A 177 35.34 -42.35 14.30
N GLN A 178 35.01 -43.16 15.32
CA GLN A 178 34.72 -42.68 16.67
C GLN A 178 36.02 -42.46 17.46
N ARG A 179 36.27 -41.25 17.97
CA ARG A 179 37.20 -41.03 19.08
C ARG A 179 36.63 -40.05 20.10
N ASN A 180 36.62 -40.49 21.36
CA ASN A 180 36.08 -39.79 22.53
C ASN A 180 37.20 -39.29 23.46
N PHE A 181 36.86 -38.32 24.33
CA PHE A 181 37.65 -37.77 25.45
C PHE A 181 38.87 -36.89 25.06
N THR A 182 39.23 -35.78 25.73
CA THR A 182 38.82 -35.21 27.04
C THR A 182 39.03 -33.68 27.14
N THR A 183 38.08 -32.98 27.78
CA THR A 183 38.18 -31.87 28.77
C THR A 183 39.26 -30.75 28.72
N THR A 184 38.82 -29.50 29.05
CA THR A 184 39.38 -28.58 30.09
C THR A 184 39.80 -27.14 29.68
N THR A 185 39.03 -26.14 30.17
CA THR A 185 39.38 -24.71 30.47
C THR A 185 39.93 -23.79 29.35
N TRP A 186 39.88 -22.44 29.40
CA TRP A 186 39.12 -21.41 30.14
C TRP A 186 39.38 -20.07 29.39
N SER A 187 38.41 -19.13 29.34
CA SER A 187 38.67 -17.68 29.39
C SER A 187 37.35 -16.88 29.46
N ASN A 188 37.28 -15.90 30.37
CA ASN A 188 36.18 -14.93 30.51
C ASN A 188 36.70 -13.52 30.21
N THR A 189 35.90 -12.66 29.57
CA THR A 189 36.07 -11.19 29.64
C THR A 189 34.74 -10.44 29.75
N ILE A 190 34.79 -9.29 30.43
CA ILE A 190 33.69 -8.56 31.12
C ILE A 190 34.26 -7.14 31.44
N LEU A 191 33.55 -6.01 31.58
CA LEU A 191 32.14 -5.65 31.80
C LEU A 191 31.90 -4.19 31.26
N ILE A 192 30.88 -3.48 31.77
CA ILE A 192 30.69 -2.00 31.84
C ILE A 192 30.20 -1.31 30.53
N LEU A 193 28.91 -0.91 30.41
CA LEU A 193 28.15 0.19 31.08
C LEU A 193 28.66 1.60 30.66
N THR A 194 27.90 2.68 30.44
CA THR A 194 26.47 3.04 30.61
C THR A 194 26.21 4.40 29.94
N ALA A 195 24.94 4.75 29.64
CA ALA A 195 24.23 5.92 30.21
C ALA A 195 23.13 6.49 29.30
N LEU A 196 21.98 6.81 29.91
CA LEU A 196 20.88 7.55 29.30
C LEU A 196 21.25 9.03 29.15
N LEU A 197 20.79 9.67 28.06
CA LEU A 197 20.33 11.06 28.10
C LEU A 197 18.90 11.16 27.54
N ILE A 198 18.01 10.90 28.48
CA ILE A 198 16.70 11.49 28.73
C ILE A 198 16.33 12.84 28.05
N LEU A 199 15.06 12.84 27.61
CA LEU A 199 14.04 13.90 27.76
C LEU A 199 13.97 15.12 26.80
N LEU A 200 12.70 15.51 26.61
CA LEU A 200 12.10 16.77 26.16
C LEU A 200 11.97 17.04 24.64
N ASP A 201 10.88 17.64 24.13
CA ASP A 201 9.47 17.70 24.60
C ASP A 201 8.56 18.32 23.50
N ILE A 202 7.23 18.24 23.70
CA ILE A 202 6.12 19.04 23.17
C ILE A 202 5.75 18.99 21.65
N ARG A 203 4.42 18.93 21.45
CA ARG A 203 3.61 19.34 20.27
C ARG A 203 3.43 18.35 19.11
N ARG A 204 2.44 17.46 19.29
CA ARG A 204 1.41 17.20 18.25
C ARG A 204 0.00 17.19 18.83
N CYS A 205 -0.43 18.35 19.32
CA CYS A 205 -1.83 18.73 19.24
C CYS A 205 -2.01 19.55 17.95
N PHE A 206 -3.19 19.49 17.33
CA PHE A 206 -3.60 20.05 16.03
C PHE A 206 -3.28 19.25 14.76
N GLN A 207 -4.24 19.38 13.82
CA GLN A 207 -4.27 18.96 12.41
C GLN A 207 -4.40 17.45 12.12
N THR A 208 -5.64 16.97 12.05
CA THR A 208 -6.21 16.54 10.74
C THR A 208 -7.72 16.79 10.75
N PHE A 209 -8.22 17.66 9.86
CA PHE A 209 -9.63 17.62 9.45
C PHE A 209 -9.65 16.90 8.10
N ILE A 210 -10.39 15.79 8.03
CA ILE A 210 -10.34 14.90 6.87
C ILE A 210 -11.46 15.31 5.90
N CYS A 211 -11.07 15.84 4.73
CA CYS A 211 -11.94 15.75 3.56
C CYS A 211 -11.66 14.39 2.93
N HIS A 212 -12.62 13.46 3.03
CA HIS A 212 -12.60 12.24 2.21
C HIS A 212 -12.94 12.63 0.77
N ALA A 213 -11.92 12.66 -0.08
CA ALA A 213 -12.11 12.47 -1.51
C ALA A 213 -12.12 10.96 -1.77
N THR A 214 -13.26 10.47 -2.27
CA THR A 214 -13.47 9.11 -2.78
C THR A 214 -13.71 9.20 -4.29
#